data_AF-A0A015JHT4-F1
#
_entry.id   AF-A0A015JHT4-F1
#
_cell.length_a   1.000
_cell.length_b   1.000
_cell.length_c   1.000
_cell.angle_alpha   90.00
_cell.angle_beta   90.00
_cell.angle_gamma   90.00
#
_symmetry.space_group_name_H-M   'P 1'
#
loop_
_entity.id
_entity.type
_entity.pdbx_description
1 polymer ?
#
loop_
_entity_poly.entity_id
_entity_poly.type
_entity_poly.pdbx_seq_one_letter_code
_entity_poly.pdbx_strand_id
1 'polypeptide(L)'
;MSYDDIVCETNPRHLFKQYHQMLYMKDLLALSRFRFISLLTDPSQYVVDWALTWHTLMFQPKFDNSFTKENVSRHHTLKFQLFLEDLPTLESLKRTRPDLYVEILTCRSCEDHLEDFMHLFLCKKHRVKLHQILTLYLHHFTQKIKEAGDNANCDYSSSINRVTSLPCWTFSSNNWSSYSLVRGCLPNAFLEVFVNLGIPHLTAMNVHWSNDEESVY
;
A
#
# COMPACT_ATOMS: atom_id res chain seq x y z
N MET A 1 49.31 -8.80 1.65
CA MET A 1 47.83 -8.79 1.58
C MET A 1 47.37 -7.68 2.50
N SER A 2 47.04 -6.52 1.92
CA SER A 2 46.54 -5.36 2.67
C SER A 2 45.04 -5.56 2.89
N TYR A 3 44.60 -5.42 4.14
CA TYR A 3 43.21 -5.49 4.58
C TYR A 3 42.56 -4.09 4.61
N ASP A 4 43.16 -3.09 3.94
CA ASP A 4 42.79 -1.67 4.06
C ASP A 4 41.41 -1.33 3.44
N ASP A 5 40.80 -2.27 2.71
CA ASP A 5 39.48 -2.10 2.08
C ASP A 5 38.31 -2.69 2.90
N ILE A 6 38.56 -3.28 4.08
CA ILE A 6 37.46 -3.72 4.96
C ILE A 6 36.96 -2.51 5.77
N VAL A 7 36.05 -1.76 5.18
CA VAL A 7 35.28 -0.74 5.89
C VAL A 7 34.40 -1.44 6.91
N CYS A 8 34.86 -1.58 8.16
CA CYS A 8 33.95 -1.80 9.28
C CYS A 8 32.95 -0.65 9.26
N GLU A 9 31.65 -0.96 9.17
CA GLU A 9 30.58 0.02 9.15
C GLU A 9 30.84 1.06 10.26
N THR A 10 31.20 2.28 9.84
CA THR A 10 31.96 3.24 10.67
C THR A 10 31.16 3.79 11.85
N ASN A 11 29.89 3.43 11.96
CA ASN A 11 29.00 3.89 13.00
C ASN A 11 28.17 2.73 13.60
N PRO A 12 28.59 2.13 14.72
CA PRO A 12 27.83 1.07 15.38
C PRO A 12 26.40 1.50 15.73
N ARG A 13 26.12 2.80 15.92
CA ARG A 13 24.74 3.28 16.14
C ARG A 13 23.84 3.07 14.93
N HIS A 14 24.38 3.15 13.72
CA HIS A 14 23.64 2.87 12.49
C HIS A 14 23.25 1.39 12.43
N LEU A 15 24.22 0.50 12.67
CA LEU A 15 23.99 -0.93 12.77
C LEU A 15 22.93 -1.27 13.82
N PHE A 16 23.04 -0.71 15.04
CA PHE A 16 22.03 -0.93 16.08
C PHE A 16 20.65 -0.42 15.65
N LYS A 17 20.56 0.75 15.02
CA LYS A 17 19.28 1.28 14.52
C LYS A 17 18.65 0.33 13.49
N GLN A 18 19.42 -0.11 12.50
CA GLN A 18 18.95 -1.06 11.48
C GLN A 18 18.51 -2.38 12.10
N TYR A 19 19.30 -2.92 13.02
CA TYR A 19 18.97 -4.15 13.74
C TYR A 19 17.63 -4.04 14.48
N HIS A 20 17.41 -2.95 15.23
CA HIS A 20 16.13 -2.73 15.91
C HIS A 20 14.97 -2.55 14.93
N GLN A 21 15.18 -1.83 13.81
CA GLN A 21 14.17 -1.70 12.76
C GLN A 21 13.77 -3.06 12.17
N MET A 22 14.74 -3.95 11.93
CA MET A 22 14.49 -5.30 11.48
C MET A 22 13.71 -6.13 12.52
N LEU A 23 14.06 -6.02 13.80
CA LEU A 23 13.32 -6.69 14.87
C LEU A 23 11.87 -6.21 14.96
N TYR A 24 11.64 -4.89 14.95
CA TYR A 24 10.29 -4.34 14.97
C TYR A 24 9.47 -4.79 13.75
N MET A 25 10.07 -4.82 12.56
CA MET A 25 9.40 -5.36 11.37
C MET A 25 9.09 -6.84 11.53
N LYS A 26 10.04 -7.65 12.02
CA LYS A 26 9.78 -9.07 12.30
C LYS A 26 8.59 -9.25 13.26
N ASP A 27 8.58 -8.52 14.37
CA ASP A 27 7.53 -8.63 15.38
C ASP A 27 6.17 -8.14 14.85
N LEU A 28 6.16 -7.05 14.07
CA LEU A 28 4.97 -6.54 13.40
C LEU A 28 4.38 -7.59 12.45
N LEU A 29 5.22 -8.20 11.61
CA LEU A 29 4.80 -9.20 10.63
C LEU A 29 4.40 -10.54 11.26
N ALA A 30 4.80 -10.78 12.52
CA ALA A 30 4.38 -11.94 13.30
C ALA A 30 2.94 -11.83 13.86
N LEU A 31 2.33 -10.64 13.85
CA LEU A 31 0.96 -10.45 14.30
C LEU A 31 -0.03 -11.21 13.40
N SER A 32 -1.14 -11.70 13.98
CA SER A 32 -2.17 -12.46 13.25
C SER A 32 -2.72 -11.72 12.03
N ARG A 33 -2.88 -10.40 12.15
CA ARG A 33 -3.35 -9.51 11.08
C ARG A 33 -2.39 -9.42 9.88
N PHE A 34 -1.15 -9.89 9.99
CA PHE A 34 -0.19 -9.92 8.87
C PHE A 34 0.00 -11.33 8.27
N ARG A 35 -0.74 -12.33 8.76
CA ARG A 35 -0.70 -13.70 8.21
C ARG A 35 -1.07 -13.77 6.72
N PHE A 36 -1.84 -12.81 6.20
CA PHE A 36 -2.14 -12.76 4.76
C PHE A 36 -0.89 -12.69 3.87
N ILE A 37 0.25 -12.21 4.40
CA ILE A 37 1.50 -12.11 3.64
C ILE A 37 1.99 -13.49 3.20
N SER A 38 1.83 -14.51 4.03
CA SER A 38 2.18 -15.88 3.63
C SER A 38 1.27 -16.42 2.53
N LEU A 39 0.14 -15.77 2.26
CA LEU A 39 -0.81 -16.11 1.19
C LEU A 39 -0.54 -15.32 -0.10
N LEU A 40 0.47 -14.43 -0.11
CA LEU A 40 0.91 -13.69 -1.30
C LEU A 40 1.92 -14.46 -2.15
N THR A 41 2.40 -15.60 -1.66
CA THR A 41 3.38 -16.44 -2.37
C THR A 41 2.66 -17.44 -3.27
N ASP A 42 2.92 -17.31 -4.58
CA ASP A 42 2.58 -18.21 -5.71
C ASP A 42 1.08 -18.52 -5.90
N PRO A 43 0.34 -17.90 -6.87
CA PRO A 43 0.74 -17.43 -8.21
C PRO A 43 0.75 -15.90 -8.37
N SER A 44 0.61 -15.11 -7.30
CA SER A 44 0.29 -13.68 -7.45
C SER A 44 1.45 -12.78 -7.92
N GLN A 45 2.69 -13.28 -7.94
CA GLN A 45 3.90 -12.48 -8.21
C GLN A 45 3.98 -11.17 -7.40
N TYR A 46 3.26 -11.09 -6.29
CA TYR A 46 3.06 -9.87 -5.51
C TYR A 46 3.96 -9.92 -4.28
N VAL A 47 5.19 -9.44 -4.44
CA VAL A 47 6.15 -9.32 -3.34
C VAL A 47 6.05 -7.92 -2.76
N VAL A 48 5.65 -7.81 -1.49
CA VAL A 48 5.52 -6.51 -0.81
C VAL A 48 6.90 -5.87 -0.66
N ASP A 49 7.02 -4.64 -1.13
CA ASP A 49 8.17 -3.79 -0.88
C ASP A 49 7.92 -2.99 0.41
N TRP A 50 8.57 -3.42 1.49
CA TRP A 50 8.41 -2.78 2.80
C TRP A 50 9.00 -1.37 2.86
N ALA A 51 10.04 -1.08 2.09
CA ALA A 51 10.65 0.24 2.06
C ALA A 51 9.70 1.24 1.37
N LEU A 52 9.13 0.86 0.23
CA LEU A 52 8.10 1.63 -0.47
C LEU A 52 6.84 1.78 0.39
N THR A 53 6.35 0.68 0.94
CA THR A 53 5.16 0.67 1.82
C THR A 53 5.34 1.64 2.98
N TRP A 54 6.48 1.57 3.68
CA TRP A 54 6.74 2.46 4.80
C TRP A 54 6.90 3.92 4.36
N HIS A 55 7.55 4.15 3.22
CA HIS A 55 7.66 5.48 2.65
C HIS A 55 6.28 6.09 2.37
N THR A 56 5.37 5.37 1.73
CA THR A 56 4.01 5.81 1.44
C THR A 56 3.18 6.00 2.72
N LEU A 57 3.32 5.11 3.71
CA LEU A 57 2.65 5.25 5.01
C LEU A 57 3.09 6.50 5.76
N MET A 58 4.38 6.83 5.72
CA MET A 58 4.93 8.01 6.39
C MET A 58 4.81 9.30 5.58
N PHE A 59 4.55 9.21 4.27
CA PHE A 59 4.42 10.37 3.40
C PHE A 59 3.28 11.29 3.86
N GLN A 60 3.56 12.58 3.97
CA GLN A 60 2.54 13.59 4.28
C GLN A 60 2.28 14.41 3.02
N PRO A 61 1.08 14.34 2.44
CA PRO A 61 0.77 15.14 1.26
C PRO A 61 0.78 16.63 1.63
N LYS A 62 1.37 17.43 0.74
CA LYS A 62 1.21 18.88 0.74
C LYS A 62 0.23 19.19 -0.38
N PHE A 63 -1.04 19.35 -0.01
CA PHE A 63 -2.06 19.83 -0.93
C PHE A 63 -1.93 21.36 -1.05
N ASP A 64 -3.05 22.08 -1.06
CA ASP A 64 -3.08 23.53 -1.09
C ASP A 64 -3.05 24.18 0.32
N ASN A 65 -3.12 25.51 0.35
CA ASN A 65 -3.17 26.29 1.58
C ASN A 65 -4.43 26.05 2.43
N SER A 66 -5.45 25.36 1.91
CA SER A 66 -6.67 25.01 2.65
C SER A 66 -6.50 23.73 3.49
N PHE A 67 -5.44 22.96 3.24
CA PHE A 67 -5.19 21.70 3.93
C PHE A 67 -4.64 21.93 5.35
N THR A 68 -5.51 21.78 6.34
CA THR A 68 -5.19 22.03 7.74
C THR A 68 -4.36 20.89 8.37
N LYS A 69 -3.76 21.18 9.54
CA LYS A 69 -3.10 20.15 10.38
C LYS A 69 -4.04 19.00 10.75
N GLU A 70 -5.33 19.29 10.94
CA GLU A 70 -6.34 18.28 11.22
C GLU A 70 -6.54 17.33 10.02
N ASN A 71 -6.56 17.88 8.80
CA ASN A 71 -6.65 17.05 7.60
C ASN A 71 -5.43 16.13 7.43
N VAL A 72 -4.22 16.64 7.70
CA VAL A 72 -2.99 15.82 7.70
C VAL A 72 -3.11 14.68 8.73
N SER A 73 -3.54 15.01 9.95
CA SER A 73 -3.71 14.02 11.01
C SER A 73 -4.74 12.96 10.65
N ARG A 74 -5.90 13.36 10.10
CA ARG A 74 -6.96 12.42 9.70
C ARG A 74 -6.50 11.51 8.58
N HIS A 75 -5.81 12.05 7.57
CA HIS A 75 -5.24 11.27 6.48
C HIS A 75 -4.19 10.26 6.99
N HIS A 76 -3.31 10.69 7.89
CA HIS A 76 -2.32 9.81 8.51
C HIS A 76 -2.99 8.69 9.33
N THR A 77 -3.98 9.03 10.17
CA THR A 77 -4.75 8.04 10.94
C THR A 77 -5.41 7.02 10.03
N LEU A 78 -6.06 7.46 8.94
CA LEU A 78 -6.74 6.57 8.00
C LEU A 78 -5.77 5.56 7.36
N LYS A 79 -4.56 6.02 6.97
CA LYS A 79 -3.53 5.13 6.40
C LYS A 79 -3.14 4.02 7.37
N PHE A 80 -2.91 4.36 8.64
CA PHE A 80 -2.56 3.37 9.65
C PHE A 80 -3.74 2.46 10.01
N GLN A 81 -4.98 2.97 10.05
CA GLN A 81 -6.17 2.16 10.24
C GLN A 81 -6.35 1.13 9.11
N LEU A 82 -6.14 1.53 7.86
CA LEU A 82 -6.12 0.62 6.72
C LEU A 82 -4.99 -0.40 6.83
N PHE A 83 -3.77 0.07 7.07
CA PHE A 83 -2.58 -0.78 7.17
C PHE A 83 -2.68 -1.80 8.30
N LEU A 84 -3.36 -1.48 9.40
CA LEU A 84 -3.45 -2.31 10.59
C LEU A 84 -4.78 -3.07 10.73
N GLU A 85 -5.70 -2.98 9.76
CA GLU A 85 -7.06 -3.55 9.85
C GLU A 85 -7.90 -2.98 11.01
N ASP A 86 -7.66 -1.73 11.39
CA ASP A 86 -8.33 -1.05 12.51
C ASP A 86 -9.40 -0.03 12.03
N LEU A 87 -9.91 -0.19 10.80
CA LEU A 87 -11.09 0.55 10.36
C LEU A 87 -12.31 0.16 11.20
N PRO A 88 -13.21 1.10 11.52
CA PRO A 88 -14.39 0.82 12.33
C PRO A 88 -15.45 0.05 11.53
N THR A 89 -15.36 -1.28 11.55
CA THR A 89 -16.40 -2.21 11.07
C THR A 89 -17.45 -2.45 12.16
N LEU A 90 -18.69 -2.82 11.80
CA LEU A 90 -19.67 -3.24 12.82
C LEU A 90 -19.14 -4.35 13.74
N GLU A 91 -18.39 -5.31 13.20
CA GLU A 91 -17.73 -6.36 13.98
C GLU A 91 -16.77 -5.77 15.04
N SER A 92 -15.86 -4.88 14.62
CA SER A 92 -14.86 -4.28 15.51
C SER A 92 -15.50 -3.35 16.55
N LEU A 93 -16.55 -2.63 16.16
CA LEU A 93 -17.30 -1.72 17.01
C LEU A 93 -18.08 -2.50 18.07
N LYS A 94 -18.75 -3.59 17.69
CA LYS A 94 -19.42 -4.48 18.64
C LYS A 94 -18.45 -5.10 19.63
N ARG A 95 -17.27 -5.53 19.18
CA ARG A 95 -16.22 -6.04 20.07
C ARG A 95 -15.78 -4.99 21.10
N THR A 96 -15.68 -3.72 20.70
CA THR A 96 -15.16 -2.64 21.55
C THR A 96 -16.22 -2.07 22.50
N ARG A 97 -17.47 -1.95 22.05
CA ARG A 97 -18.61 -1.44 22.84
C ARG A 97 -19.84 -2.35 22.67
N PRO A 98 -19.83 -3.55 23.27
CA PRO A 98 -20.92 -4.52 23.10
C PRO A 98 -22.29 -3.98 23.53
N ASP A 99 -22.30 -3.03 24.46
CA ASP A 99 -23.48 -2.38 25.02
C ASP A 99 -24.16 -1.39 24.06
N LEU A 100 -23.41 -0.81 23.10
CA LEU A 100 -23.93 0.21 22.17
C LEU A 100 -24.39 -0.36 20.83
N TYR A 101 -23.82 -1.48 20.40
CA TYR A 101 -24.06 -2.04 19.07
C TYR A 101 -24.98 -3.26 19.13
N VAL A 102 -25.91 -3.34 18.17
CA VAL A 102 -26.85 -4.46 18.01
C VAL A 102 -26.12 -5.77 17.69
N GLU A 103 -26.75 -6.91 17.97
CA GLU A 103 -26.19 -8.23 17.64
C GLU A 103 -26.15 -8.50 16.13
N ILE A 104 -27.00 -7.81 15.37
CA ILE A 104 -27.04 -7.94 13.91
C ILE A 104 -25.87 -7.14 13.31
N LEU A 105 -24.82 -7.85 12.92
CA LEU A 105 -23.61 -7.27 12.31
C LEU A 105 -23.68 -7.21 10.78
N THR A 106 -24.88 -7.32 10.20
CA THR A 106 -25.08 -7.27 8.76
C THR A 106 -24.70 -5.89 8.23
N CYS A 107 -23.93 -5.86 7.15
CA CYS A 107 -23.51 -4.64 6.48
C CYS A 107 -24.70 -3.78 6.10
N ARG A 108 -24.68 -2.51 6.52
CA ARG A 108 -25.79 -1.57 6.28
C ARG A 108 -25.97 -1.20 4.82
N SER A 109 -24.92 -1.34 4.01
CA SER A 109 -25.02 -1.05 2.58
C SER A 109 -25.72 -2.17 1.81
N CYS A 110 -25.34 -3.43 2.07
CA CYS A 110 -25.81 -4.56 1.26
C CYS A 110 -26.93 -5.38 1.91
N GLU A 111 -27.06 -5.30 3.24
CA GLU A 111 -28.03 -6.02 4.07
C GLU A 111 -27.96 -7.55 3.94
N ASP A 112 -26.81 -8.08 3.53
CA ASP A 112 -26.67 -9.48 3.04
C ASP A 112 -25.60 -10.29 3.79
N HIS A 113 -24.50 -9.66 4.16
CA HIS A 113 -23.35 -10.31 4.80
C HIS A 113 -22.91 -9.56 6.05
N LEU A 114 -22.19 -10.26 6.92
CA LEU A 114 -21.53 -9.66 8.09
C LEU A 114 -20.51 -8.60 7.63
N GLU A 115 -20.51 -7.44 8.29
CA GLU A 115 -19.57 -6.36 8.02
C GLU A 115 -18.29 -6.57 8.83
N ASP A 116 -17.38 -7.34 8.24
CA ASP A 116 -15.97 -7.40 8.63
C ASP A 116 -15.12 -6.45 7.77
N PHE A 117 -13.82 -6.42 8.03
CA PHE A 117 -12.90 -5.53 7.33
C PHE A 117 -12.82 -5.84 5.82
N MET A 118 -12.87 -7.12 5.43
CA MET A 118 -12.85 -7.53 4.02
C MET A 118 -14.11 -7.07 3.29
N HIS A 119 -15.27 -7.21 3.94
CA HIS A 119 -16.56 -6.89 3.38
C HIS A 119 -16.70 -5.42 3.05
N LEU A 120 -16.02 -4.50 3.75
CA LEU A 120 -16.02 -3.07 3.41
C LEU A 120 -15.64 -2.82 1.94
N PHE A 121 -14.71 -3.63 1.41
CA PHE A 121 -14.18 -3.52 0.05
C PHE A 121 -14.88 -4.45 -0.94
N LEU A 122 -15.36 -5.61 -0.48
CA LEU A 122 -16.05 -6.60 -1.33
C LEU A 122 -17.55 -6.40 -1.44
N CYS A 123 -18.14 -5.54 -0.59
CA CYS A 123 -19.56 -5.24 -0.58
C CYS A 123 -20.06 -4.88 -1.98
N LYS A 124 -21.15 -5.54 -2.43
CA LYS A 124 -21.74 -5.35 -3.76
C LYS A 124 -22.10 -3.90 -4.08
N LYS A 125 -22.39 -3.08 -3.06
CA LYS A 125 -22.69 -1.66 -3.20
C LYS A 125 -21.44 -0.77 -3.36
N HIS A 126 -20.28 -1.22 -2.89
CA HIS A 126 -19.04 -0.44 -2.91
C HIS A 126 -18.08 -0.91 -4.02
N ARG A 127 -18.17 -2.18 -4.42
CA ARG A 127 -17.25 -2.82 -5.38
C ARG A 127 -17.07 -2.03 -6.69
N VAL A 128 -18.14 -1.43 -7.22
CA VAL A 128 -18.07 -0.63 -8.47
C VAL A 128 -17.17 0.59 -8.29
N LYS A 129 -17.36 1.36 -7.21
CA LYS A 129 -16.55 2.54 -6.92
C LYS A 129 -15.09 2.16 -6.65
N LEU A 130 -14.87 1.09 -5.89
CA LEU A 130 -13.52 0.60 -5.60
C LEU A 130 -12.79 0.17 -6.88
N HIS A 131 -13.48 -0.52 -7.79
CA HIS A 131 -12.91 -0.90 -9.08
C HIS A 131 -12.61 0.30 -9.98
N GLN A 132 -13.45 1.36 -9.93
CA GLN A 132 -13.17 2.62 -10.61
C GLN A 132 -11.91 3.29 -10.06
N ILE A 133 -11.77 3.37 -8.74
CA ILE A 133 -10.57 3.94 -8.07
C ILE A 133 -9.31 3.19 -8.49
N LEU A 134 -9.32 1.84 -8.46
CA LEU A 134 -8.17 1.06 -8.90
C LEU A 134 -7.85 1.24 -10.38
N THR A 135 -8.87 1.32 -11.23
CA THR A 135 -8.68 1.55 -12.68
C THR A 135 -8.03 2.91 -12.93
N LEU A 136 -8.47 3.95 -12.23
CA LEU A 136 -7.88 5.29 -12.30
C LEU A 136 -6.43 5.29 -11.81
N TYR A 137 -6.17 4.62 -10.68
CA TYR A 137 -4.82 4.49 -10.14
C TYR A 137 -3.88 3.77 -11.12
N LEU A 138 -4.29 2.63 -11.67
CA LEU A 138 -3.50 1.89 -12.66
C LEU A 138 -3.26 2.74 -13.93
N HIS A 139 -4.28 3.46 -14.40
CA HIS A 139 -4.14 4.35 -15.55
C HIS A 139 -3.09 5.43 -15.27
N HIS A 140 -3.22 6.16 -14.16
CA HIS A 140 -2.27 7.20 -13.75
C HIS A 140 -0.85 6.66 -13.61
N PHE A 141 -0.71 5.53 -12.94
CA PHE A 141 0.59 4.89 -12.76
C PHE A 141 1.22 4.47 -14.10
N THR A 142 0.41 3.94 -15.02
CA THR A 142 0.85 3.62 -16.39
C THR A 142 1.28 4.87 -17.15
N GLN A 143 0.60 6.01 -17.00
CA GLN A 143 1.03 7.28 -17.61
C GLN A 143 2.38 7.73 -17.06
N LYS A 144 2.62 7.61 -15.74
CA LYS A 144 3.93 7.94 -15.17
C LYS A 144 5.07 7.04 -15.66
N ILE A 145 4.80 5.76 -15.91
CA ILE A 145 5.76 4.85 -16.54
C ILE A 145 6.08 5.31 -17.97
N LYS A 146 5.07 5.72 -18.75
CA LYS A 146 5.26 6.25 -20.11
C LYS A 146 6.08 7.52 -20.10
N GLU A 147 5.70 8.50 -19.28
CA GLU A 147 6.45 9.76 -19.11
C GLU A 147 7.93 9.49 -18.76
N ALA A 148 8.18 8.58 -17.81
CA ALA A 148 9.52 8.19 -17.43
C ALA A 148 10.30 7.54 -18.59
N GLY A 149 9.65 6.64 -19.34
CA GLY A 149 10.27 5.95 -20.46
C GLY A 149 10.56 6.87 -21.64
N ASP A 150 9.63 7.78 -21.97
CA ASP A 150 9.81 8.80 -23.00
C ASP A 150 10.97 9.73 -22.62
N ASN A 151 11.04 10.19 -21.36
CA ASN A 151 12.14 11.02 -20.85
C ASN A 151 13.50 10.29 -20.87
N ALA A 152 13.51 8.98 -20.62
CA ALA A 152 14.70 8.15 -20.67
C ALA A 152 15.04 7.65 -22.08
N ASN A 153 14.19 7.93 -23.08
CA ASN A 153 14.27 7.35 -24.43
C ASN A 153 14.43 5.81 -24.40
N CYS A 154 13.66 5.15 -23.53
CA CYS A 154 13.69 3.71 -23.28
C CYS A 154 12.33 3.06 -23.60
N ASP A 155 12.34 1.83 -24.12
CA ASP A 155 11.10 1.05 -24.25
C ASP A 155 10.55 0.66 -22.87
N TYR A 156 9.28 0.95 -22.66
CA TYR A 156 8.56 0.70 -21.41
C TYR A 156 7.47 -0.37 -21.55
N SER A 157 7.36 -1.01 -22.71
CA SER A 157 6.32 -2.01 -22.98
C SER A 157 6.33 -3.16 -21.98
N SER A 158 7.53 -3.66 -21.65
CA SER A 158 7.71 -4.72 -20.65
C SER A 158 7.31 -4.26 -19.23
N SER A 159 7.64 -3.03 -18.86
CA SER A 159 7.28 -2.41 -17.59
C SER A 159 5.76 -2.25 -17.44
N ILE A 160 5.07 -1.77 -18.48
CA ILE A 160 3.61 -1.69 -18.48
C ILE A 160 2.98 -3.07 -18.34
N ASN A 161 3.42 -4.05 -19.14
CA ASN A 161 2.89 -5.42 -19.09
C ASN A 161 3.08 -6.06 -17.72
N ARG A 162 4.23 -5.81 -17.08
CA ARG A 162 4.51 -6.32 -15.74
C ARG A 162 3.55 -5.75 -14.70
N VAL A 163 3.21 -4.47 -14.78
CA VAL A 163 2.32 -3.82 -13.82
C VAL A 163 0.86 -4.19 -14.07
N THR A 164 0.40 -4.17 -15.32
CA THR A 164 -0.99 -4.47 -15.67
C THR A 164 -1.36 -5.94 -15.44
N SER A 165 -0.37 -6.85 -15.49
CA SER A 165 -0.57 -8.27 -15.20
C SER A 165 -0.64 -8.61 -13.70
N LEU A 166 -0.34 -7.66 -12.80
CA LEU A 166 -0.44 -7.92 -11.37
C LEU A 166 -1.89 -8.25 -10.97
N PRO A 167 -2.12 -9.29 -10.17
CA PRO A 167 -3.48 -9.69 -9.79
C PRO A 167 -4.16 -8.70 -8.85
N CYS A 168 -3.41 -7.75 -8.24
CA CYS A 168 -3.95 -6.83 -7.25
C CYS A 168 -5.07 -5.91 -7.78
N TRP A 169 -5.21 -5.81 -9.10
CA TRP A 169 -6.26 -5.01 -9.74
C TRP A 169 -7.68 -5.59 -9.65
N THR A 170 -7.80 -6.89 -9.32
CA THR A 170 -9.09 -7.59 -9.28
C THR A 170 -9.48 -7.99 -7.85
N PHE A 171 -10.47 -7.32 -7.27
CA PHE A 171 -10.99 -7.70 -5.95
C PHE A 171 -11.80 -8.98 -5.98
N SER A 172 -11.36 -9.93 -5.16
CA SER A 172 -12.13 -11.13 -4.79
C SER A 172 -11.74 -11.57 -3.38
N SER A 173 -12.59 -12.38 -2.75
CA SER A 173 -12.33 -12.93 -1.40
C SER A 173 -11.06 -13.78 -1.33
N ASN A 174 -10.63 -14.34 -2.47
CA ASN A 174 -9.49 -15.26 -2.54
C ASN A 174 -8.23 -14.56 -3.07
N ASN A 175 -8.30 -13.27 -3.42
CA ASN A 175 -7.18 -12.53 -3.97
C ASN A 175 -6.53 -11.63 -2.92
N TRP A 176 -5.60 -12.21 -2.17
CA TRP A 176 -4.84 -11.51 -1.13
C TRP A 176 -3.97 -10.37 -1.66
N SER A 177 -3.60 -10.36 -2.95
CA SER A 177 -2.83 -9.25 -3.53
C SER A 177 -3.67 -7.96 -3.63
N SER A 178 -4.95 -8.06 -3.96
CA SER A 178 -5.88 -6.92 -3.98
C SER A 178 -6.09 -6.37 -2.57
N TYR A 179 -6.18 -7.27 -1.59
CA TYR A 179 -6.27 -6.92 -0.18
C TYR A 179 -5.01 -6.19 0.31
N SER A 180 -3.83 -6.68 -0.08
CA SER A 180 -2.54 -6.05 0.24
C SER A 180 -2.47 -4.62 -0.27
N LEU A 181 -2.90 -4.40 -1.51
CA LEU A 181 -2.91 -3.08 -2.13
C LEU A 181 -3.83 -2.10 -1.38
N VAL A 182 -5.02 -2.53 -0.96
CA VAL A 182 -5.94 -1.70 -0.15
C VAL A 182 -5.35 -1.32 1.20
N ARG A 183 -4.65 -2.26 1.82
CA ARG A 183 -3.93 -2.01 3.08
C ARG A 183 -2.70 -1.12 2.90
N GLY A 184 -2.37 -0.72 1.66
CA GLY A 184 -1.22 0.10 1.33
C GLY A 184 0.11 -0.67 1.32
N CYS A 185 0.09 -2.00 1.33
CA CYS A 185 1.28 -2.84 1.16
C CYS A 185 1.60 -2.91 -0.33
N LEU A 186 2.54 -2.09 -0.82
CA LEU A 186 2.82 -1.93 -2.24
C LEU A 186 3.78 -3.00 -2.78
N PRO A 187 3.64 -3.44 -4.04
CA PRO A 187 4.51 -4.47 -4.60
C PRO A 187 5.85 -3.89 -5.10
N ASN A 188 6.92 -4.67 -5.01
CA ASN A 188 8.24 -4.32 -5.55
C ASN A 188 8.22 -3.97 -7.04
N ALA A 189 7.31 -4.60 -7.80
CA ALA A 189 7.10 -4.31 -9.21
C ALA A 189 6.84 -2.83 -9.48
N PHE A 190 6.26 -2.08 -8.53
CA PHE A 190 6.01 -0.64 -8.70
C PHE A 190 7.31 0.17 -8.74
N LEU A 191 8.38 -0.24 -8.06
CA LEU A 191 9.68 0.43 -8.16
C LEU A 191 10.55 -0.16 -9.26
N GLU A 192 10.55 -1.49 -9.43
CA GLU A 192 11.38 -2.17 -10.41
C GLU A 192 11.15 -1.67 -11.84
N VAL A 193 9.90 -1.30 -12.19
CA VAL A 193 9.62 -0.74 -13.52
C VAL A 193 10.36 0.56 -13.81
N PHE A 194 10.58 1.42 -12.81
CA PHE A 194 11.34 2.66 -12.98
C PHE A 194 12.84 2.40 -12.96
N VAL A 195 13.30 1.45 -12.15
CA VAL A 195 14.70 0.99 -12.16
C VAL A 195 15.08 0.45 -13.53
N ASN A 196 14.20 -0.31 -14.18
CA ASN A 196 14.40 -0.81 -15.54
C ASN A 196 14.46 0.31 -16.59
N LEU A 197 13.86 1.46 -16.32
CA LEU A 197 13.95 2.67 -17.14
C LEU A 197 15.16 3.54 -16.78
N GLY A 198 16.08 3.05 -15.94
CA GLY A 198 17.29 3.76 -15.54
C GLY A 198 17.09 4.77 -14.40
N ILE A 199 15.93 4.82 -13.77
CA ILE A 199 15.66 5.72 -12.64
C ILE A 199 16.11 5.05 -11.34
N PRO A 200 17.03 5.65 -10.56
CA PRO A 200 17.48 5.08 -9.31
C PRO A 200 16.33 4.87 -8.31
N HIS A 201 16.41 3.81 -7.50
CA HIS A 201 15.39 3.43 -6.53
C HIS A 201 14.96 4.58 -5.60
N LEU A 202 15.93 5.35 -5.08
CA LEU A 202 15.65 6.50 -4.22
C LEU A 202 14.89 7.62 -4.96
N THR A 203 15.19 7.82 -6.23
CA THR A 203 14.47 8.78 -7.07
C THR A 203 13.06 8.30 -7.31
N ALA A 204 12.89 7.03 -7.71
CA ALA A 204 11.58 6.42 -7.94
C ALA A 204 10.67 6.47 -6.70
N MET A 205 11.21 6.22 -5.50
CA MET A 205 10.45 6.36 -4.24
C MET A 205 9.99 7.80 -3.98
N ASN A 206 10.80 8.78 -4.34
CA ASN A 206 10.53 10.20 -4.12
C ASN A 206 9.72 10.85 -5.24
N VAL A 207 9.46 10.17 -6.36
CA VAL A 207 8.53 10.67 -7.37
C VAL A 207 7.18 10.81 -6.68
N HIS A 208 6.73 12.04 -6.51
CA HIS A 208 5.44 12.33 -5.92
C HIS A 208 4.36 11.85 -6.91
N TRP A 209 3.87 10.63 -6.71
CA TRP A 209 2.83 9.99 -7.51
C TRP A 209 1.47 10.72 -7.45
N SER A 210 1.37 11.82 -6.69
CA SER A 210 0.11 12.44 -6.25
C SER A 210 0.06 13.96 -6.40
N ASN A 211 0.93 14.59 -7.19
CA ASN A 211 0.94 16.07 -7.29
C ASN A 211 0.06 16.66 -8.40
N ASP A 212 -0.70 15.85 -9.13
CA ASP A 212 -1.63 16.33 -10.18
C ASP A 212 -3.07 15.82 -9.95
N GLU A 213 -3.57 15.86 -8.72
CA GLU A 213 -5.02 15.69 -8.45
C GLU A 213 -5.70 17.07 -8.32
N GLU A 214 -5.67 17.85 -9.40
CA GLU A 214 -6.83 18.71 -9.67
C GLU A 214 -7.93 17.81 -10.24
N SER A 215 -9.12 17.88 -9.66
CA SER A 215 -10.41 17.34 -10.17
C SER A 215 -10.83 15.90 -9.86
N VAL A 216 -10.91 15.48 -8.59
CA VAL A 216 -11.99 14.57 -8.17
C VAL A 216 -12.50 14.90 -6.76
N TYR A 217 -13.35 15.92 -6.67
CA TYR A 217 -14.42 16.02 -5.68
C TYR A 217 -15.74 16.21 -6.43
#